data_AF-A0AAU4EIS1-F1
#
_entry.id   AF-A0AAU4EIS1-F1
#
_cell.length_a   1.000
_cell.length_b   1.000
_cell.length_c   1.000
_cell.angle_alpha   90.00
_cell.angle_beta   90.00
_cell.angle_gamma   90.00
#
_symmetry.space_group_name_H-M   'P 1'
#
loop_
_entity.id
_entity.type
_entity.pdbx_description
1 polymer ?
#
loop_
_entity_poly.entity_id
_entity_poly.type
_entity_poly.pdbx_seq_one_letter_code
_entity_poly.pdbx_strand_id
1 'polypeptide(L)'
;MTSVRADQLTEAIAEGAEALFAAQRADGVFDYGGSSLTSTLGTVGAVCALHFADPGGAADLIEAGVGWLKRTQAADGGWAMVPGEASEAGPTAVASAVLHLTGPEDNAAEVDAGQAWLRGFGGLDAIPHAEVVAWCRQFYGFAGWLAPEEMRRFPLELALLPGLSRKLFDLRVPMVYALGLAQSRHKPLTRLQKTLSRKAEPNALAAIRQVYEHEGSTGAWCEDAWVTGLVCAGLARAGLGDDMVAAAVGWFRRMMAPDGSWASGPLDLTWSMYATAGLLEAGYATDPRLIAVKELFLRLQQDRPFTAFGCPPGFWGWSGTRGWPATLETGEIVSALGHLPGDDQAGAIRRGVTWLTLQQDTRGSWGLCVRNTKVANSGPCPHMTAQAVDGLLDSGVPADDRRVRRALSWLGKAQQADGSFESVWYRMHTAGTSAVLQTFAKAGQPGSLPARRAREWLERTRLADGSWGTGAGGPGTVEETGWAVSALLAAGADAAVVRPGVEWLLAQRHPGGGWAAANVNEYVRHVCRYPNPALAHGLALKALARYRKVAG
;
A
#
# COMPACT_ATOMS: atom_id res chain seq x y z
N MET A 1 -22.41 35.91 4.21
CA MET A 1 -21.58 34.70 4.03
C MET A 1 -20.93 34.82 2.66
N THR A 2 -19.67 35.25 2.61
CA THR A 2 -18.91 35.44 1.38
C THR A 2 -18.66 34.08 0.72
N SER A 3 -19.05 33.96 -0.55
CA SER A 3 -18.68 32.81 -1.38
C SER A 3 -17.16 32.73 -1.51
N VAL A 4 -16.60 31.52 -1.59
CA VAL A 4 -15.21 31.31 -2.00
C VAL A 4 -14.99 32.03 -3.33
N ARG A 5 -14.00 32.91 -3.40
CA ARG A 5 -13.78 33.73 -4.59
C ARG A 5 -13.22 32.87 -5.73
N ALA A 6 -13.70 33.08 -6.95
CA ALA A 6 -13.34 32.27 -8.12
C ALA A 6 -11.87 32.43 -8.53
N ASP A 7 -11.31 33.63 -8.34
CA ASP A 7 -9.88 33.94 -8.49
C ASP A 7 -9.02 33.10 -7.54
N GLN A 8 -9.38 33.05 -6.25
CA GLN A 8 -8.67 32.26 -5.24
C GLN A 8 -8.68 30.76 -5.56
N LEU A 9 -9.81 30.21 -6.03
CA LEU A 9 -9.90 28.81 -6.47
C LEU A 9 -9.04 28.53 -7.69
N THR A 10 -9.06 29.44 -8.67
CA THR A 10 -8.28 29.29 -9.91
C THR A 10 -6.79 29.32 -9.62
N GLU A 11 -6.35 30.25 -8.77
CA GLU A 11 -4.98 30.33 -8.28
C GLU A 11 -4.57 29.05 -7.53
N ALA A 12 -5.41 28.57 -6.60
CA ALA A 12 -5.15 27.33 -5.86
C ALA A 12 -4.92 26.11 -6.76
N ILE A 13 -5.76 25.98 -7.79
CA ILE A 13 -5.70 24.88 -8.75
C ILE A 13 -4.44 24.99 -9.60
N ALA A 14 -4.10 26.20 -10.07
CA ALA A 14 -2.91 26.43 -10.86
C ALA A 14 -1.61 26.16 -10.06
N GLU A 15 -1.50 26.72 -8.86
CA GLU A 15 -0.34 26.49 -7.97
C GLU A 15 -0.21 25.01 -7.59
N GLY A 16 -1.32 24.34 -7.28
CA GLY A 16 -1.32 22.92 -6.95
C GLY A 16 -0.90 22.04 -8.14
N ALA A 17 -1.32 22.39 -9.36
CA ALA A 17 -0.92 21.68 -10.57
C ALA A 17 0.58 21.86 -10.85
N GLU A 18 1.10 23.08 -10.73
CA GLU A 18 2.54 23.33 -10.90
C GLU A 18 3.37 22.65 -9.81
N ALA A 19 2.88 22.54 -8.58
CA ALA A 19 3.56 21.77 -7.53
C ALA A 19 3.65 20.27 -7.86
N LEU A 20 2.61 19.69 -8.48
CA LEU A 20 2.68 18.31 -9.01
C LEU A 20 3.70 18.22 -10.16
N PHE A 21 3.63 19.11 -11.15
CA PHE A 21 4.54 19.07 -12.29
C PHE A 21 6.01 19.31 -11.90
N ALA A 22 6.27 20.10 -10.86
CA ALA A 22 7.62 20.29 -10.33
C ALA A 22 8.22 19.01 -9.73
N ALA A 23 7.38 18.09 -9.24
CA ALA A 23 7.80 16.77 -8.77
C ALA A 23 7.93 15.74 -9.90
N GLN A 24 7.57 16.10 -11.14
CA GLN A 24 7.62 15.18 -12.26
C GLN A 24 9.04 15.07 -12.83
N ARG A 25 9.53 13.83 -12.94
CA ARG A 25 10.76 13.49 -13.64
C ARG A 25 10.56 13.45 -15.15
N ALA A 26 11.66 13.50 -15.89
CA ALA A 26 11.65 13.41 -17.35
C ALA A 26 11.05 12.11 -17.92
N ASP A 27 11.07 11.01 -17.15
CA ASP A 27 10.50 9.72 -17.56
C ASP A 27 8.99 9.57 -17.27
N GLY A 28 8.36 10.64 -16.76
CA GLY A 28 6.94 10.74 -16.48
C GLY A 28 6.56 10.43 -15.03
N VAL A 29 7.49 9.93 -14.21
CA VAL A 29 7.19 9.59 -12.80
C VAL A 29 7.06 10.86 -11.97
N PHE A 30 6.00 10.96 -11.16
CA PHE A 30 5.91 11.96 -10.10
C PHE A 30 6.66 11.43 -8.87
N ASP A 31 7.81 12.03 -8.56
CA ASP A 31 8.77 11.53 -7.57
C ASP A 31 8.89 12.50 -6.39
N TYR A 32 8.62 12.00 -5.19
CA TYR A 32 8.70 12.76 -3.94
C TYR A 32 9.92 12.35 -3.08
N GLY A 33 10.87 11.64 -3.69
CA GLY A 33 12.12 11.22 -3.10
C GLY A 33 12.00 9.97 -2.23
N GLY A 34 13.05 9.14 -2.23
CA GLY A 34 13.11 7.91 -1.41
C GLY A 34 13.02 8.15 0.10
N SER A 35 13.35 9.37 0.56
CA SER A 35 13.18 9.77 1.97
C SER A 35 11.72 9.82 2.40
N SER A 36 10.77 10.04 1.48
CA SER A 36 9.34 10.00 1.78
C SER A 36 8.84 8.59 2.13
N LEU A 37 9.64 7.57 1.83
CA LEU A 37 9.36 6.15 2.07
C LEU A 37 10.41 5.49 2.97
N THR A 38 11.23 6.28 3.67
CA THR A 38 12.12 5.80 4.72
C THR A 38 11.31 5.04 5.76
N SER A 39 11.79 3.84 6.12
CA SER A 39 10.97 2.83 6.80
C SER A 39 11.76 2.10 7.87
N THR A 40 11.26 2.16 9.11
CA THR A 40 11.83 1.35 10.20
C THR A 40 11.76 -0.14 9.88
N LEU A 41 10.65 -0.61 9.33
CA LEU A 41 10.53 -2.01 8.91
C LEU A 41 11.50 -2.37 7.79
N GLY A 42 11.67 -1.49 6.80
CA GLY A 42 12.63 -1.66 5.71
C GLY A 42 14.06 -1.86 6.24
N THR A 43 14.51 -0.95 7.11
CA THR A 43 15.84 -1.03 7.74
C THR A 43 15.98 -2.28 8.63
N VAL A 44 14.98 -2.62 9.44
CA VAL A 44 14.99 -3.84 10.26
C VAL A 44 15.09 -5.10 9.39
N GLY A 45 14.33 -5.17 8.29
CA GLY A 45 14.36 -6.27 7.34
C GLY A 45 15.74 -6.45 6.70
N ALA A 46 16.35 -5.35 6.25
CA ALA A 46 17.69 -5.35 5.67
C ALA A 46 18.75 -5.81 6.67
N VAL A 47 18.81 -5.20 7.86
CA VAL A 47 19.79 -5.56 8.91
C VAL A 47 19.66 -7.04 9.30
N CYS A 48 18.43 -7.53 9.50
CA CYS A 48 18.18 -8.94 9.83
C CYS A 48 18.65 -9.90 8.73
N ALA A 49 18.36 -9.57 7.47
CA ALA A 49 18.81 -10.37 6.34
C ALA A 49 20.34 -10.40 6.21
N LEU A 50 20.99 -9.24 6.28
CA LEU A 50 22.45 -9.12 6.19
C LEU A 50 23.15 -9.89 7.32
N HIS A 51 22.62 -9.82 8.55
CA HIS A 51 23.14 -10.57 9.69
C HIS A 51 23.13 -12.09 9.45
N PHE A 52 22.07 -12.65 8.86
CA PHE A 52 22.01 -14.09 8.58
C PHE A 52 22.70 -14.51 7.29
N ALA A 53 22.78 -13.63 6.29
CA ALA A 53 23.29 -13.94 4.97
C ALA A 53 24.81 -13.74 4.82
N ASP A 54 25.33 -12.62 5.34
CA ASP A 54 26.73 -12.22 5.18
C ASP A 54 27.20 -11.28 6.31
N PRO A 55 27.24 -11.74 7.57
CA PRO A 55 27.53 -10.87 8.73
C PRO A 55 28.93 -10.24 8.68
N GLY A 56 29.89 -10.90 8.03
CA GLY A 56 31.25 -10.39 7.88
C GLY A 56 31.40 -9.45 6.67
N GLY A 57 30.89 -9.85 5.50
CA GLY A 57 31.04 -9.07 4.26
C GLY A 57 30.09 -7.87 4.15
N ALA A 58 29.07 -7.79 5.01
CA ALA A 58 28.13 -6.68 5.11
C ALA A 58 28.16 -5.97 6.48
N ALA A 59 29.25 -6.10 7.24
CA ALA A 59 29.38 -5.50 8.58
C ALA A 59 29.19 -3.98 8.56
N ASP A 60 29.68 -3.30 7.51
CA ASP A 60 29.52 -1.86 7.28
C ASP A 60 28.04 -1.45 7.12
N LEU A 61 27.28 -2.25 6.37
CA LEU A 61 25.84 -2.02 6.15
C LEU A 61 25.03 -2.29 7.42
N ILE A 62 25.39 -3.35 8.16
CA ILE A 62 24.76 -3.69 9.45
C ILE A 62 25.00 -2.56 10.46
N GLU A 63 26.23 -2.09 10.59
CA GLU A 63 26.58 -0.99 11.50
C GLU A 63 25.82 0.29 11.15
N ALA A 64 25.75 0.65 9.87
CA ALA A 64 25.02 1.82 9.40
C ALA A 64 23.51 1.73 9.72
N GLY A 65 22.88 0.58 9.44
CA GLY A 65 21.47 0.34 9.72
C GLY A 65 21.15 0.31 11.22
N VAL A 66 21.98 -0.34 12.03
CA VAL A 66 21.88 -0.32 13.50
C VAL A 66 22.01 1.11 14.02
N GLY A 67 23.01 1.85 13.58
CA GLY A 67 23.21 3.24 13.97
C GLY A 67 22.00 4.11 13.63
N TRP A 68 21.38 3.89 12.46
CA TRP A 68 20.16 4.59 12.07
C TRP A 68 18.97 4.24 12.97
N LEU A 69 18.76 2.96 13.31
CA LEU A 69 17.69 2.54 14.23
C LEU A 69 17.84 3.18 15.60
N LYS A 70 19.07 3.27 16.13
CA LYS A 70 19.35 3.94 17.42
C LYS A 70 19.02 5.44 17.36
N ARG A 71 19.39 6.13 16.27
CA ARG A 71 19.11 7.57 16.10
C ARG A 71 17.62 7.89 15.91
N THR A 72 16.83 6.95 15.43
CA THR A 72 15.40 7.12 15.14
C THR A 72 14.47 6.58 16.22
N GLN A 73 15.03 6.02 17.29
CA GLN A 73 14.26 5.66 18.49
C GLN A 73 13.63 6.93 19.08
N ALA A 74 12.34 6.87 19.38
CA ALA A 74 11.61 7.99 19.98
C ALA A 74 12.02 8.17 21.45
N ALA A 75 11.75 9.36 22.00
CA ALA A 75 12.06 9.67 23.40
C ALA A 75 11.30 8.79 24.41
N ASP A 76 10.20 8.16 24.01
CA ASP A 76 9.45 7.19 24.83
C ASP A 76 10.05 5.76 24.79
N GLY A 77 11.12 5.56 24.02
CA GLY A 77 11.81 4.29 23.85
C GLY A 77 11.26 3.42 22.71
N GLY A 78 10.15 3.80 22.08
CA GLY A 78 9.57 3.04 20.97
C GLY A 78 10.08 3.45 19.59
N TRP A 79 9.55 2.78 18.57
CA TRP A 79 9.73 3.13 17.15
C TRP A 79 8.38 3.15 16.44
N ALA A 80 8.28 4.00 15.42
CA ALA A 80 7.18 4.03 14.47
C ALA A 80 7.62 3.55 13.09
N MET A 81 6.67 3.21 12.21
CA MET A 81 6.97 2.90 10.81
C MET A 81 7.72 4.04 10.12
N VAL A 82 7.21 5.26 10.31
CA VAL A 82 7.80 6.50 9.82
C VAL A 82 8.51 7.18 11.00
N PRO A 83 9.83 7.41 10.92
CA PRO A 83 10.58 8.06 12.00
C PRO A 83 9.99 9.41 12.39
N GLY A 84 9.95 9.69 13.69
CA GLY A 84 9.40 10.93 14.26
C GLY A 84 7.90 10.90 14.58
N GLU A 85 7.19 9.87 14.13
CA GLU A 85 5.79 9.62 14.50
C GLU A 85 5.67 8.95 15.87
N ALA A 86 4.43 8.86 16.37
CA ALA A 86 4.13 8.16 17.62
C ALA A 86 4.50 6.67 17.51
N SER A 87 5.15 6.14 18.56
CA SER A 87 5.62 4.77 18.62
C SER A 87 4.50 3.74 18.39
N GLU A 88 4.83 2.70 17.62
CA GLU A 88 3.94 1.64 17.19
C GLU A 88 4.47 0.27 17.66
N ALA A 89 3.59 -0.64 18.08
CA ALA A 89 4.00 -1.91 18.67
C ALA A 89 4.75 -2.84 17.71
N GLY A 90 4.35 -2.90 16.44
CA GLY A 90 4.99 -3.73 15.42
C GLY A 90 6.46 -3.32 15.19
N PRO A 91 6.73 -2.08 14.72
CA PRO A 91 8.08 -1.55 14.54
C PRO A 91 8.93 -1.63 15.80
N THR A 92 8.39 -1.26 16.96
CA THR A 92 9.10 -1.34 18.25
C THR A 92 9.56 -2.77 18.53
N ALA A 93 8.70 -3.77 18.35
CA ALA A 93 9.05 -5.17 18.63
C ALA A 93 10.19 -5.67 17.76
N VAL A 94 10.14 -5.42 16.46
CA VAL A 94 11.16 -5.96 15.54
C VAL A 94 12.44 -5.14 15.56
N ALA A 95 12.38 -3.84 15.80
CA ALA A 95 13.56 -3.02 16.02
C ALA A 95 14.34 -3.46 17.26
N SER A 96 13.66 -3.66 18.41
CA SER A 96 14.33 -4.20 19.60
C SER A 96 14.94 -5.59 19.33
N ALA A 97 14.19 -6.48 18.67
CA ALA A 97 14.67 -7.83 18.41
C ALA A 97 15.90 -7.86 17.48
N VAL A 98 15.93 -7.03 16.42
CA VAL A 98 17.07 -6.99 15.51
C VAL A 98 18.30 -6.34 16.14
N LEU A 99 18.11 -5.29 16.94
CA LEU A 99 19.20 -4.64 17.68
C LEU A 99 19.87 -5.63 18.65
N HIS A 100 19.08 -6.44 19.35
CA HIS A 100 19.59 -7.50 20.20
C HIS A 100 20.31 -8.59 19.41
N LEU A 101 19.73 -9.01 18.27
CA LEU A 101 20.33 -10.02 17.39
C LEU A 101 21.73 -9.60 16.89
N THR A 102 21.92 -8.33 16.54
CA THR A 102 23.19 -7.83 15.99
C THR A 102 24.21 -7.43 17.04
N GLY A 103 23.79 -7.15 18.28
CA GLY A 103 24.67 -6.66 19.35
C GLY A 103 23.95 -6.63 20.68
N PRO A 104 23.85 -7.76 21.41
CA PRO A 104 23.03 -7.86 22.62
C PRO A 104 23.55 -7.00 23.78
N GLU A 105 24.87 -6.77 23.85
CA GLU A 105 25.50 -5.92 24.85
C GLU A 105 25.54 -4.45 24.39
N ASP A 106 25.99 -4.20 23.15
CA ASP A 106 26.18 -2.85 22.59
C ASP A 106 24.87 -2.07 22.38
N ASN A 107 23.74 -2.77 22.24
CA ASN A 107 22.42 -2.19 22.02
C ASN A 107 21.46 -2.41 23.21
N ALA A 108 21.99 -2.82 24.37
CA ALA A 108 21.16 -3.19 25.52
C ALA A 108 20.23 -2.04 25.98
N ALA A 109 20.71 -0.80 25.97
CA ALA A 109 19.94 0.36 26.41
C ALA A 109 18.72 0.61 25.50
N GLU A 110 18.91 0.58 24.18
CA GLU A 110 17.83 0.79 23.21
C GLU A 110 16.83 -0.37 23.23
N VAL A 111 17.32 -1.60 23.37
CA VAL A 111 16.51 -2.80 23.52
C VAL A 111 15.64 -2.72 24.78
N ASP A 112 16.22 -2.38 25.93
CA ASP A 112 15.49 -2.30 27.21
C ASP A 112 14.40 -1.23 27.17
N ALA A 113 14.68 -0.07 26.57
CA ALA A 113 13.71 1.01 26.38
C ALA A 113 12.53 0.57 25.48
N GLY A 114 12.82 -0.07 24.34
CA GLY A 114 11.77 -0.59 23.44
C GLY A 114 10.92 -1.68 24.08
N GLN A 115 11.55 -2.59 24.83
CA GLN A 115 10.83 -3.62 25.57
C GLN A 115 10.02 -3.05 26.74
N ALA A 116 10.49 -1.98 27.40
CA ALA A 116 9.72 -1.26 28.41
C ALA A 116 8.49 -0.59 27.81
N TRP A 117 8.64 0.08 26.67
CA TRP A 117 7.52 0.65 25.93
C TRP A 117 6.48 -0.41 25.57
N LEU A 118 6.92 -1.56 25.02
CA LEU A 118 6.02 -2.65 24.66
C LEU A 118 5.28 -3.25 25.86
N ARG A 119 5.94 -3.39 27.01
CA ARG A 119 5.27 -3.79 28.26
C ARG A 119 4.19 -2.78 28.66
N GLY A 120 4.46 -1.48 28.50
CA GLY A 120 3.49 -0.41 28.73
C GLY A 120 2.29 -0.45 27.76
N PHE A 121 2.52 -0.83 26.50
CA PHE A 121 1.47 -1.02 25.49
C PHE A 121 0.58 -2.25 25.77
N GLY A 122 1.06 -3.23 26.55
CA GLY A 122 0.37 -4.50 26.82
C GLY A 122 0.97 -5.72 26.11
N GLY A 123 2.18 -5.59 25.55
CA GLY A 123 2.91 -6.65 24.87
C GLY A 123 2.37 -6.99 23.48
N LEU A 124 2.90 -8.07 22.88
CA LEU A 124 2.50 -8.48 21.52
C LEU A 124 1.02 -8.88 21.43
N ASP A 125 0.44 -9.42 22.50
CA ASP A 125 -0.94 -9.90 22.50
C ASP A 125 -1.97 -8.77 22.50
N ALA A 126 -1.56 -7.54 22.82
CA ALA A 126 -2.39 -6.34 22.68
C ALA A 126 -2.48 -5.83 21.23
N ILE A 127 -1.66 -6.34 20.31
CA ILE A 127 -1.71 -5.95 18.90
C ILE A 127 -2.96 -6.55 18.26
N PRO A 128 -3.87 -5.74 17.66
CA PRO A 128 -5.16 -6.23 17.15
C PRO A 128 -5.06 -7.04 15.84
N HIS A 129 -3.84 -7.37 15.39
CA HIS A 129 -3.58 -8.06 14.14
C HIS A 129 -2.69 -9.29 14.34
N ALA A 130 -3.31 -10.47 14.26
CA ALA A 130 -2.62 -11.76 14.39
C ALA A 130 -1.46 -11.94 13.38
N GLU A 131 -1.54 -11.30 12.23
CA GLU A 131 -0.47 -11.32 11.22
C GLU A 131 0.76 -10.55 11.69
N VAL A 132 0.56 -9.40 12.34
CA VAL A 132 1.63 -8.60 12.95
C VAL A 132 2.30 -9.34 14.08
N VAL A 133 1.47 -9.88 14.98
CA VAL A 133 1.96 -10.75 16.05
C VAL A 133 2.80 -11.91 15.50
N ALA A 134 2.39 -12.51 14.38
CA ALA A 134 3.12 -13.64 13.80
C ALA A 134 4.53 -13.26 13.34
N TRP A 135 4.73 -12.12 12.67
CA TRP A 135 6.08 -11.69 12.29
C TRP A 135 6.87 -11.11 13.46
N CYS A 136 6.27 -10.37 14.40
CA CYS A 136 6.97 -9.97 15.63
C CYS A 136 7.53 -11.18 16.39
N ARG A 137 6.72 -12.24 16.55
CA ARG A 137 7.16 -13.50 17.17
C ARG A 137 8.24 -14.23 16.36
N GLN A 138 8.26 -14.07 15.04
CA GLN A 138 9.33 -14.60 14.20
C GLN A 138 10.68 -13.91 14.51
N PHE A 139 10.69 -12.59 14.66
CA PHE A 139 11.88 -11.85 15.07
C PHE A 139 12.28 -12.14 16.52
N TYR A 140 11.32 -12.32 17.45
CA TYR A 140 11.64 -12.75 18.81
C TYR A 140 12.28 -14.14 18.82
N GLY A 141 11.83 -15.05 17.95
CA GLY A 141 12.49 -16.34 17.74
C GLY A 141 13.90 -16.21 17.17
N PHE A 142 14.15 -15.23 16.30
CA PHE A 142 15.49 -14.93 15.79
C PHE A 142 16.41 -14.38 16.88
N ALA A 143 15.91 -13.49 17.73
CA ALA A 143 16.62 -12.92 18.86
C ALA A 143 16.83 -13.90 20.03
N GLY A 144 16.19 -15.09 19.99
CA GLY A 144 16.26 -16.07 21.08
C GLY A 144 15.34 -15.77 22.28
N TRP A 145 14.42 -14.79 22.15
CA TRP A 145 13.46 -14.41 23.19
C TRP A 145 12.20 -15.27 23.21
N LEU A 146 11.96 -16.04 22.16
CA LEU A 146 10.86 -17.00 22.05
C LEU A 146 11.42 -18.36 21.66
N ALA A 147 11.03 -19.41 22.39
CA ALA A 147 11.55 -20.73 22.11
C ALA A 147 11.04 -21.25 20.74
N PRO A 148 11.86 -21.98 19.95
CA PRO A 148 11.45 -22.50 18.66
C PRO A 148 10.15 -23.32 18.72
N GLU A 149 9.90 -24.03 19.81
CA GLU A 149 8.69 -24.86 20.05
C GLU A 149 7.42 -24.02 20.13
N GLU A 150 7.51 -22.81 20.69
CA GLU A 150 6.39 -21.88 20.88
C GLU A 150 6.02 -21.12 19.61
N MET A 151 6.93 -21.08 18.62
CA MET A 151 6.68 -20.40 17.35
C MET A 151 5.52 -21.05 16.58
N ARG A 152 4.60 -20.23 16.05
CA ARG A 152 3.56 -20.74 15.15
C ARG A 152 4.22 -21.28 13.87
N ARG A 153 3.85 -22.51 13.50
CA ARG A 153 4.41 -23.17 12.32
C ARG A 153 3.85 -22.55 11.03
N PHE A 154 4.72 -22.24 10.07
CA PHE A 154 4.31 -22.00 8.68
C PHE A 154 4.09 -23.35 7.97
N PRO A 155 2.89 -23.63 7.44
CA PRO A 155 2.56 -24.93 6.89
C PRO A 155 3.13 -25.10 5.47
N LEU A 156 4.41 -25.48 5.39
CA LEU A 156 5.12 -25.72 4.13
C LEU A 156 4.41 -26.71 3.21
N GLU A 157 3.69 -27.70 3.76
CA GLU A 157 2.96 -28.69 2.98
C GLU A 157 1.92 -28.09 2.02
N LEU A 158 1.49 -26.84 2.25
CA LEU A 158 0.62 -26.13 1.31
C LEU A 158 1.29 -25.88 -0.05
N ALA A 159 2.62 -25.93 -0.15
CA ALA A 159 3.32 -25.87 -1.44
C ALA A 159 3.04 -27.10 -2.34
N LEU A 160 2.49 -28.18 -1.78
CA LEU A 160 1.98 -29.32 -2.57
C LEU A 160 0.63 -29.01 -3.25
N LEU A 161 -0.06 -27.95 -2.83
CA LEU A 161 -1.38 -27.54 -3.30
C LEU A 161 -1.36 -26.07 -3.76
N PRO A 162 -0.68 -25.73 -4.86
CA PRO A 162 -0.40 -24.34 -5.25
C PRO A 162 -1.65 -23.48 -5.46
N GLY A 163 -2.76 -24.08 -5.93
CA GLY A 163 -4.04 -23.38 -6.07
C GLY A 163 -4.67 -22.96 -4.74
N LEU A 164 -4.44 -23.75 -3.68
CA LEU A 164 -4.90 -23.44 -2.33
C LEU A 164 -3.93 -22.46 -1.64
N SER A 165 -2.62 -22.68 -1.78
CA SER A 165 -1.61 -21.82 -1.16
C SER A 165 -1.72 -20.37 -1.62
N ARG A 166 -1.94 -20.12 -2.91
CA ARG A 166 -2.16 -18.77 -3.46
C ARG A 166 -3.32 -18.08 -2.77
N LYS A 167 -4.43 -18.77 -2.51
CA LYS A 167 -5.61 -18.17 -1.85
C LYS A 167 -5.40 -17.93 -0.36
N LEU A 168 -4.55 -18.72 0.29
CA LEU A 168 -4.29 -18.61 1.73
C LEU A 168 -3.16 -17.63 2.07
N PHE A 169 -2.22 -17.42 1.15
CA PHE A 169 -1.04 -16.58 1.37
C PHE A 169 -0.98 -15.34 0.50
N ASP A 170 -1.65 -15.34 -0.65
CA ASP A 170 -1.67 -14.20 -1.57
C ASP A 170 -0.24 -13.78 -1.98
N LEU A 171 0.04 -12.48 -2.02
CA LEU A 171 1.38 -11.91 -2.18
C LEU A 171 2.43 -12.39 -1.17
N ARG A 172 2.04 -13.06 -0.08
CA ARG A 172 2.97 -13.50 0.97
C ARG A 172 3.61 -14.84 0.70
N VAL A 173 3.24 -15.50 -0.40
CA VAL A 173 3.83 -16.78 -0.82
C VAL A 173 5.35 -16.83 -0.65
N PRO A 174 6.17 -15.89 -1.18
CA PRO A 174 7.62 -15.97 -1.03
C PRO A 174 8.07 -15.86 0.43
N MET A 175 7.49 -14.93 1.21
CA MET A 175 7.84 -14.72 2.62
C MET A 175 7.48 -15.94 3.49
N VAL A 176 6.25 -16.44 3.37
CA VAL A 176 5.76 -17.59 4.16
C VAL A 176 6.56 -18.84 3.85
N TYR A 177 6.92 -19.07 2.58
CA TYR A 177 7.74 -20.19 2.21
C TYR A 177 9.19 -20.06 2.65
N ALA A 178 9.82 -18.89 2.52
CA ALA A 178 11.18 -18.68 3.01
C ALA A 178 11.28 -18.90 4.53
N LEU A 179 10.36 -18.30 5.29
CA LEU A 179 10.30 -18.49 6.75
C LEU A 179 9.94 -19.93 7.14
N GLY A 180 9.04 -20.58 6.40
CA GLY A 180 8.71 -21.99 6.60
C GLY A 180 9.89 -22.92 6.34
N LEU A 181 10.70 -22.63 5.31
CA LEU A 181 11.94 -23.36 5.01
C LEU A 181 12.94 -23.21 6.16
N ALA A 182 13.12 -22.01 6.69
CA ALA A 182 13.94 -21.80 7.89
C ALA A 182 13.41 -22.60 9.09
N GLN A 183 12.10 -22.55 9.36
CA GLN A 183 11.50 -23.33 10.45
C GLN A 183 11.70 -24.84 10.27
N SER A 184 11.72 -25.35 9.04
CA SER A 184 11.97 -26.78 8.79
C SER A 184 13.35 -27.26 9.24
N ARG A 185 14.31 -26.34 9.40
CA ARG A 185 15.67 -26.61 9.90
C ARG A 185 15.79 -26.39 11.41
N HIS A 186 15.15 -25.36 11.93
CA HIS A 186 15.41 -24.85 13.29
C HIS A 186 14.29 -25.15 14.31
N LYS A 187 13.08 -25.48 13.87
CA LYS A 187 11.95 -25.80 14.75
C LYS A 187 11.80 -27.32 14.91
N PRO A 188 11.50 -27.84 16.11
CA PRO A 188 11.14 -29.25 16.27
C PRO A 188 9.86 -29.60 15.51
N LEU A 189 9.95 -30.62 14.66
CA LEU A 189 8.86 -31.13 13.85
C LEU A 189 8.62 -32.62 14.11
N THR A 190 7.35 -33.04 14.07
CA THR A 190 6.97 -34.46 14.08
C THR A 190 7.49 -35.18 12.83
N ARG A 191 7.55 -36.52 12.85
CA ARG A 191 8.00 -37.31 11.68
C ARG A 191 7.17 -37.02 10.43
N LEU A 192 5.85 -36.94 10.59
CA LEU A 192 4.93 -36.61 9.49
C LEU A 192 5.23 -35.22 8.91
N GLN A 193 5.37 -34.21 9.77
CA GLN A 193 5.70 -32.84 9.35
C GLN A 193 7.05 -32.78 8.63
N LYS A 194 8.08 -33.46 9.14
CA LYS A 194 9.40 -33.54 8.48
C LYS A 194 9.29 -34.12 7.07
N THR A 195 8.56 -35.22 6.91
CA THR A 195 8.36 -35.85 5.59
C THR A 195 7.59 -34.94 4.64
N LEU A 196 6.51 -34.29 5.10
CA LEU A 196 5.75 -33.36 4.27
C LEU A 196 6.57 -32.12 3.89
N SER A 197 7.32 -31.54 4.83
CA SER A 197 8.22 -30.40 4.55
C SER A 197 9.25 -30.75 3.48
N ARG A 198 9.89 -31.93 3.56
CA ARG A 198 10.87 -32.38 2.54
C ARG A 198 10.24 -32.53 1.15
N LYS A 199 9.00 -33.05 1.07
CA LYS A 199 8.28 -33.18 -0.21
C LYS A 199 7.85 -31.82 -0.77
N ALA A 200 7.53 -30.87 0.11
CA ALA A 200 7.02 -29.56 -0.27
C ALA A 200 8.13 -28.55 -0.60
N GLU A 201 9.35 -28.76 -0.08
CA GLU A 201 10.50 -27.87 -0.23
C GLU A 201 10.83 -27.49 -1.68
N PRO A 202 10.89 -28.41 -2.67
CA PRO A 202 11.13 -28.03 -4.06
C PRO A 202 10.08 -27.07 -4.62
N ASN A 203 8.80 -27.27 -4.26
CA ASN A 203 7.71 -26.41 -4.72
C ASN A 203 7.74 -25.04 -4.03
N ALA A 204 8.09 -25.02 -2.74
CA ALA A 204 8.25 -23.78 -1.97
C ALA A 204 9.38 -22.92 -2.55
N LEU A 205 10.55 -23.53 -2.81
CA LEU A 205 11.69 -22.86 -3.42
C LEU A 205 11.40 -22.40 -4.85
N ALA A 206 10.72 -23.24 -5.65
CA ALA A 206 10.30 -22.87 -7.01
C ALA A 206 9.33 -21.67 -7.01
N ALA A 207 8.42 -21.59 -6.05
CA ALA A 207 7.52 -20.44 -5.93
C ALA A 207 8.27 -19.15 -5.56
N ILE A 208 9.25 -19.21 -4.64
CA ILE A 208 10.10 -18.06 -4.29
C ILE A 208 10.91 -17.59 -5.51
N ARG A 209 11.57 -18.54 -6.20
CA ARG A 209 12.37 -18.27 -7.40
C ARG A 209 11.53 -17.72 -8.55
N GLN A 210 10.31 -18.20 -8.71
CA GLN A 210 9.39 -17.70 -9.75
C GLN A 210 9.04 -16.22 -9.56
N VAL A 211 8.85 -15.76 -8.32
CA VAL A 211 8.64 -14.34 -8.03
C VAL A 211 9.91 -13.55 -8.36
N TYR A 212 11.07 -14.03 -7.91
CA TYR A 212 12.38 -13.42 -8.15
C TYR A 212 12.71 -13.25 -9.64
N GLU A 213 12.53 -14.31 -10.44
CA GLU A 213 12.77 -14.29 -11.89
C GLU A 213 11.71 -13.46 -12.64
N HIS A 214 10.48 -13.42 -12.13
CA HIS A 214 9.48 -12.49 -12.65
C HIS A 214 10.00 -11.07 -12.50
N GLU A 215 10.55 -10.67 -11.36
CA GLU A 215 11.07 -9.29 -11.18
C GLU A 215 12.37 -9.01 -11.94
N GLY A 216 12.91 -9.99 -12.67
CA GLY A 216 14.13 -9.83 -13.46
C GLY A 216 15.39 -10.11 -12.66
N SER A 217 15.27 -10.85 -11.55
CA SER A 217 16.40 -11.30 -10.75
C SER A 217 17.28 -10.15 -10.23
N THR A 218 16.62 -9.05 -9.80
CA THR A 218 17.27 -7.80 -9.37
C THR A 218 17.99 -7.91 -8.03
N GLY A 219 17.75 -9.00 -7.28
CA GLY A 219 18.12 -9.16 -5.88
C GLY A 219 17.01 -8.79 -4.90
N ALA A 220 15.86 -8.29 -5.37
CA ALA A 220 14.74 -7.93 -4.51
C ALA A 220 13.52 -8.82 -4.73
N TRP A 221 12.64 -8.80 -3.74
CA TRP A 221 11.23 -9.15 -3.89
C TRP A 221 10.40 -7.88 -3.65
N CYS A 222 9.48 -7.54 -4.56
CA CYS A 222 8.59 -6.38 -4.45
C CYS A 222 9.32 -5.02 -4.49
N GLU A 223 10.63 -5.00 -4.77
CA GLU A 223 11.51 -3.84 -4.58
C GLU A 223 11.42 -3.22 -3.17
N ASP A 224 10.95 -4.01 -2.20
CA ASP A 224 10.65 -3.59 -0.83
C ASP A 224 11.66 -4.26 0.12
N ALA A 225 12.35 -3.43 0.94
CA ALA A 225 13.40 -3.92 1.82
C ALA A 225 12.88 -4.82 2.96
N TRP A 226 11.64 -4.62 3.43
CA TRP A 226 11.03 -5.49 4.44
C TRP A 226 10.69 -6.86 3.85
N VAL A 227 10.04 -6.88 2.68
CA VAL A 227 9.69 -8.15 2.00
C VAL A 227 10.95 -8.90 1.59
N THR A 228 11.90 -8.21 0.98
CA THR A 228 13.21 -8.77 0.59
C THR A 228 13.95 -9.29 1.82
N GLY A 229 13.91 -8.56 2.94
CA GLY A 229 14.54 -8.94 4.19
C GLY A 229 14.01 -10.25 4.76
N LEU A 230 12.68 -10.40 4.83
CA LEU A 230 12.04 -11.64 5.29
C LEU A 230 12.36 -12.84 4.41
N VAL A 231 12.37 -12.66 3.09
CA VAL A 231 12.70 -13.75 2.15
C VAL A 231 14.17 -14.13 2.26
N CYS A 232 15.07 -13.15 2.23
CA CYS A 232 16.52 -13.37 2.33
C CYS A 232 16.90 -14.03 3.66
N ALA A 233 16.42 -13.51 4.79
CA ALA A 233 16.67 -14.11 6.10
C ALA A 233 16.14 -15.56 6.19
N GLY A 234 14.96 -15.82 5.63
CA GLY A 234 14.40 -17.18 5.58
C GLY A 234 15.24 -18.15 4.75
N LEU A 235 15.68 -17.74 3.56
CA LEU A 235 16.52 -18.54 2.67
C LEU A 235 17.91 -18.80 3.26
N ALA A 236 18.58 -17.75 3.76
CA ALA A 236 19.89 -17.84 4.39
C ALA A 236 19.87 -18.80 5.59
N ARG A 237 18.88 -18.66 6.47
CA ARG A 237 18.70 -19.57 7.61
C ARG A 237 18.34 -21.00 7.20
N ALA A 238 17.71 -21.20 6.05
CA ALA A 238 17.41 -22.54 5.54
C ALA A 238 18.63 -23.22 4.89
N GLY A 239 19.68 -22.45 4.55
CA GLY A 239 20.81 -22.91 3.74
C GLY A 239 20.38 -23.24 2.31
N LEU A 240 19.51 -22.42 1.72
CA LEU A 240 18.94 -22.64 0.38
C LEU A 240 18.95 -21.35 -0.44
N GLY A 241 19.11 -21.48 -1.76
CA GLY A 241 18.97 -20.36 -2.69
C GLY A 241 20.12 -19.35 -2.62
N ASP A 242 21.36 -19.83 -2.46
CA ASP A 242 22.58 -19.02 -2.30
C ASP A 242 22.73 -17.92 -3.36
N ASP A 243 22.33 -18.19 -4.60
CA ASP A 243 22.33 -17.21 -5.69
C ASP A 243 21.35 -16.05 -5.43
N MET A 244 20.15 -16.35 -4.94
CA MET A 244 19.15 -15.34 -4.58
C MET A 244 19.55 -14.59 -3.31
N VAL A 245 20.13 -15.27 -2.33
CA VAL A 245 20.65 -14.65 -1.09
C VAL A 245 21.79 -13.67 -1.42
N ALA A 246 22.78 -14.11 -2.20
CA ALA A 246 23.89 -13.24 -2.62
C ALA A 246 23.42 -12.04 -3.44
N ALA A 247 22.45 -12.23 -4.35
CA ALA A 247 21.84 -11.15 -5.10
C ALA A 247 21.12 -10.15 -4.18
N ALA A 248 20.43 -10.63 -3.15
CA ALA A 248 19.76 -9.77 -2.16
C ALA A 248 20.73 -8.96 -1.31
N VAL A 249 21.82 -9.55 -0.84
CA VAL A 249 22.91 -8.79 -0.17
C VAL A 249 23.43 -7.69 -1.09
N GLY A 250 23.68 -8.01 -2.37
CA GLY A 250 24.10 -7.02 -3.36
C GLY A 250 23.06 -5.93 -3.62
N TRP A 251 21.77 -6.26 -3.58
CA TRP A 251 20.68 -5.28 -3.70
C TRP A 251 20.62 -4.35 -2.49
N PHE A 252 20.68 -4.87 -1.26
CA PHE A 252 20.71 -4.04 -0.05
C PHE A 252 21.87 -3.05 -0.08
N ARG A 253 23.07 -3.47 -0.52
CA ARG A 253 24.22 -2.57 -0.68
C ARG A 253 23.94 -1.41 -1.65
N ARG A 254 23.23 -1.66 -2.76
CA ARG A 254 22.90 -0.62 -3.75
C ARG A 254 21.79 0.32 -3.29
N MET A 255 20.88 -0.18 -2.46
CA MET A 255 19.67 0.55 -2.06
C MET A 255 19.77 1.27 -0.72
N MET A 256 20.85 1.08 0.03
CA MET A 256 21.05 1.78 1.29
C MET A 256 21.14 3.28 1.04
N ALA A 257 20.33 4.06 1.75
CA ALA A 257 20.39 5.50 1.72
C ALA A 257 21.66 6.01 2.43
N PRO A 258 22.13 7.24 2.14
CA PRO A 258 23.33 7.80 2.77
C PRO A 258 23.28 7.87 4.30
N ASP A 259 22.09 7.87 4.90
CA ASP A 259 21.89 7.89 6.35
C ASP A 259 21.92 6.48 7.00
N GLY A 260 22.07 5.43 6.21
CA GLY A 260 22.07 4.03 6.65
C GLY A 260 20.69 3.36 6.64
N SER A 261 19.64 4.01 6.15
CA SER A 261 18.29 3.45 6.09
C SER A 261 17.98 2.71 4.80
N TRP A 262 16.91 1.90 4.83
CA TRP A 262 16.26 1.35 3.64
C TRP A 262 14.79 1.73 3.59
N ALA A 263 14.30 2.05 2.38
CA ALA A 263 12.91 2.38 2.13
C ALA A 263 12.05 1.12 1.92
N SER A 264 10.72 1.25 2.07
CA SER A 264 9.76 0.18 1.74
C SER A 264 9.54 -0.02 0.22
N GLY A 265 10.38 0.57 -0.63
CA GLY A 265 10.35 0.42 -2.09
C GLY A 265 9.79 1.65 -2.82
N PRO A 266 9.99 1.76 -4.14
CA PRO A 266 9.49 2.87 -4.94
C PRO A 266 7.96 2.80 -5.12
N LEU A 267 7.33 3.94 -5.44
CA LEU A 267 5.89 4.06 -5.69
C LEU A 267 5.59 4.72 -7.04
N ASP A 268 6.48 4.58 -8.02
CA ASP A 268 6.48 5.29 -9.31
C ASP A 268 5.11 5.35 -10.00
N LEU A 269 4.38 4.23 -10.08
CA LEU A 269 3.05 4.18 -10.69
C LEU A 269 1.95 4.69 -9.75
N THR A 270 2.07 4.38 -8.45
CA THR A 270 1.11 4.80 -7.42
C THR A 270 1.10 6.31 -7.25
N TRP A 271 2.26 6.96 -7.21
CA TRP A 271 2.35 8.41 -7.18
C TRP A 271 1.80 9.01 -8.47
N SER A 272 2.22 8.48 -9.62
CA SER A 272 1.86 9.02 -10.91
C SER A 272 0.36 8.91 -11.20
N MET A 273 -0.31 7.84 -10.79
CA MET A 273 -1.75 7.70 -11.03
C MET A 273 -2.58 8.71 -10.23
N TYR A 274 -2.23 8.99 -8.96
CA TYR A 274 -2.95 9.98 -8.15
C TYR A 274 -2.72 11.40 -8.63
N ALA A 275 -1.47 11.76 -8.94
CA ALA A 275 -1.16 13.06 -9.52
C ALA A 275 -1.93 13.28 -10.84
N THR A 276 -1.90 12.28 -11.73
CA THR A 276 -2.60 12.32 -13.02
C THR A 276 -4.11 12.47 -12.83
N ALA A 277 -4.74 11.70 -11.94
CA ALA A 277 -6.18 11.79 -11.68
C ALA A 277 -6.59 13.19 -11.20
N GLY A 278 -5.80 13.83 -10.33
CA GLY A 278 -6.01 15.20 -9.89
C GLY A 278 -5.88 16.23 -11.01
N LEU A 279 -4.81 16.13 -11.81
CA LEU A 279 -4.54 17.01 -12.96
C LEU A 279 -5.62 16.90 -14.05
N LEU A 280 -6.08 15.68 -14.35
CA LEU A 280 -7.16 15.44 -15.29
C LEU A 280 -8.46 16.12 -14.85
N GLU A 281 -8.86 15.95 -13.58
CA GLU A 281 -10.06 16.60 -13.05
C GLU A 281 -9.95 18.13 -13.07
N ALA A 282 -8.75 18.66 -12.82
CA ALA A 282 -8.41 20.09 -12.85
C ALA A 282 -8.41 20.71 -14.26
N GLY A 283 -8.45 19.89 -15.31
CA GLY A 283 -8.54 20.35 -16.70
C GLY A 283 -7.22 20.33 -17.48
N TYR A 284 -6.20 19.62 -16.97
CA TYR A 284 -4.86 19.56 -17.59
C TYR A 284 -4.69 18.37 -18.56
N ALA A 285 -5.77 17.73 -19.01
CA ALA A 285 -5.70 16.54 -19.87
C ALA A 285 -4.89 16.73 -21.17
N THR A 286 -4.86 17.95 -21.71
CA THR A 286 -4.09 18.29 -22.92
C THR A 286 -2.74 18.94 -22.62
N ASP A 287 -2.32 19.02 -21.36
CA ASP A 287 -1.00 19.56 -21.00
C ASP A 287 0.09 18.61 -21.54
N PRO A 288 1.07 19.10 -22.33
CA PRO A 288 2.08 18.26 -22.95
C PRO A 288 2.95 17.51 -21.93
N ARG A 289 3.06 17.98 -20.68
CA ARG A 289 3.79 17.29 -19.61
C ARG A 289 3.17 15.95 -19.23
N LEU A 290 1.88 15.73 -19.49
CA LEU A 290 1.22 14.43 -19.28
C LEU A 290 1.54 13.38 -20.35
N ILE A 291 2.17 13.76 -21.47
CA ILE A 291 2.58 12.80 -22.52
C ILE A 291 3.56 11.78 -21.93
N ALA A 292 4.57 12.23 -21.19
CA ALA A 292 5.54 11.35 -20.56
C ALA A 292 4.89 10.38 -19.56
N VAL A 293 3.84 10.80 -18.86
CA VAL A 293 3.08 9.94 -17.92
C VAL A 293 2.27 8.89 -18.67
N LYS A 294 1.64 9.26 -19.79
CA LYS A 294 0.95 8.31 -20.65
C LYS A 294 1.92 7.24 -21.13
N GLU A 295 3.08 7.65 -21.65
CA GLU A 295 4.14 6.75 -22.10
C GLU A 295 4.66 5.85 -20.97
N LEU A 296 4.82 6.38 -19.75
CA LEU A 296 5.13 5.60 -18.56
C LEU A 296 4.09 4.50 -18.32
N PHE A 297 2.79 4.84 -18.30
CA PHE A 297 1.73 3.85 -18.11
C PHE A 297 1.72 2.79 -19.22
N LEU A 298 1.89 3.19 -20.49
CA LEU A 298 1.93 2.23 -21.60
C LEU A 298 3.14 1.29 -21.49
N ARG A 299 4.30 1.82 -21.12
CA ARG A 299 5.56 1.08 -20.99
C ARG A 299 5.56 0.09 -19.83
N LEU A 300 4.94 0.43 -18.69
CA LEU A 300 5.00 -0.37 -17.47
C LEU A 300 3.85 -1.40 -17.33
N GLN A 301 2.93 -1.48 -18.30
CA GLN A 301 1.91 -2.51 -18.29
C GLN A 301 2.52 -3.90 -18.48
N GLN A 302 2.14 -4.83 -17.60
CA GLN A 302 2.68 -6.20 -17.64
C GLN A 302 2.07 -7.01 -18.78
N ASP A 303 2.92 -7.65 -19.58
CA ASP A 303 2.55 -8.41 -20.78
C ASP A 303 2.52 -9.94 -20.58
N ARG A 304 3.03 -10.41 -19.43
CA ARG A 304 3.10 -11.83 -19.07
C ARG A 304 2.39 -12.13 -17.74
N PRO A 305 1.91 -13.37 -17.54
CA PRO A 305 1.27 -13.74 -16.29
C PRO A 305 2.23 -13.72 -15.10
N PHE A 306 1.72 -13.33 -13.94
CA PHE A 306 2.40 -13.51 -12.66
C PHE A 306 2.00 -14.88 -12.07
N THR A 307 2.69 -15.92 -12.52
CA THR A 307 2.34 -17.33 -12.28
C THR A 307 2.40 -17.73 -10.80
N ALA A 308 3.29 -17.14 -9.99
CA ALA A 308 3.38 -17.43 -8.56
C ALA A 308 2.07 -17.09 -7.84
N PHE A 309 1.45 -15.97 -8.20
CA PHE A 309 0.17 -15.50 -7.67
C PHE A 309 -1.02 -15.97 -8.50
N GLY A 310 -0.80 -16.57 -9.67
CA GLY A 310 -1.85 -17.00 -10.58
C GLY A 310 -2.62 -15.82 -11.19
N CYS A 311 -1.93 -14.69 -11.41
CA CYS A 311 -2.51 -13.51 -12.04
C CYS A 311 -2.24 -13.53 -13.56
N PRO A 312 -3.25 -13.24 -14.40
CA PRO A 312 -3.07 -13.11 -15.85
C PRO A 312 -2.24 -11.85 -16.20
N PRO A 313 -1.76 -11.71 -17.45
CA PRO A 313 -1.14 -10.46 -17.92
C PRO A 313 -2.17 -9.32 -18.04
N GLY A 314 -1.67 -8.10 -18.24
CA GLY A 314 -2.48 -6.90 -18.53
C GLY A 314 -2.65 -5.93 -17.37
N PHE A 315 -2.02 -6.20 -16.23
CA PHE A 315 -2.10 -5.35 -15.04
C PHE A 315 -0.99 -4.31 -14.97
N TRP A 316 -1.19 -3.38 -14.05
CA TRP A 316 -0.14 -2.53 -13.50
C TRP A 316 0.10 -2.90 -12.03
N GLY A 317 1.34 -2.67 -11.57
CA GLY A 317 1.71 -2.71 -10.16
C GLY A 317 1.91 -1.31 -9.59
N TRP A 318 2.40 -1.21 -8.36
CA TRP A 318 2.70 0.08 -7.71
C TRP A 318 4.01 0.72 -8.19
N SER A 319 4.95 -0.07 -8.73
CA SER A 319 6.25 0.40 -9.21
C SER A 319 6.84 -0.51 -10.29
N GLY A 320 7.91 -0.01 -10.92
CA GLY A 320 8.87 -0.83 -11.66
C GLY A 320 8.39 -1.36 -13.01
N THR A 321 9.34 -1.91 -13.77
CA THR A 321 9.09 -2.54 -15.08
C THR A 321 8.48 -3.93 -14.96
N ARG A 322 8.57 -4.55 -13.78
CA ARG A 322 8.13 -5.93 -13.49
C ARG A 322 7.42 -6.03 -12.14
N GLY A 323 6.66 -4.99 -11.80
CA GLY A 323 5.98 -4.85 -10.52
C GLY A 323 4.96 -5.94 -10.24
N TRP A 324 4.65 -6.12 -8.96
CA TRP A 324 3.64 -7.08 -8.52
C TRP A 324 2.22 -6.63 -8.89
N PRO A 325 1.30 -7.56 -9.15
CA PRO A 325 -0.04 -7.21 -9.61
C PRO A 325 -0.85 -6.51 -8.52
N ALA A 326 -1.57 -5.46 -8.92
CA ALA A 326 -2.40 -4.71 -7.99
C ALA A 326 -3.65 -4.12 -8.66
N THR A 327 -4.80 -4.36 -8.03
CA THR A 327 -6.11 -3.97 -8.58
C THR A 327 -6.34 -2.48 -8.51
N LEU A 328 -5.89 -1.83 -7.43
CA LEU A 328 -6.04 -0.40 -7.22
C LEU A 328 -5.37 0.37 -8.38
N GLU A 329 -4.11 0.06 -8.63
CA GLU A 329 -3.29 0.69 -9.68
C GLU A 329 -3.84 0.37 -11.05
N THR A 330 -4.24 -0.88 -11.30
CA THR A 330 -4.83 -1.25 -12.60
C THR A 330 -6.15 -0.51 -12.86
N GLY A 331 -7.01 -0.35 -11.86
CA GLY A 331 -8.28 0.39 -11.99
C GLY A 331 -8.06 1.88 -12.25
N GLU A 332 -7.23 2.52 -11.42
CA GLU A 332 -6.91 3.95 -11.51
C GLU A 332 -6.18 4.30 -12.81
N ILE A 333 -5.20 3.50 -13.23
CA ILE A 333 -4.46 3.75 -14.49
C ILE A 333 -5.36 3.52 -15.70
N VAL A 334 -6.25 2.52 -15.70
CA VAL A 334 -7.24 2.34 -16.77
C VAL A 334 -8.16 3.56 -16.85
N SER A 335 -8.63 4.07 -15.70
CA SER A 335 -9.43 5.29 -15.64
C SER A 335 -8.67 6.50 -16.19
N ALA A 336 -7.42 6.71 -15.76
CA ALA A 336 -6.59 7.83 -16.22
C ALA A 336 -6.32 7.77 -17.73
N LEU A 337 -5.95 6.60 -18.27
CA LEU A 337 -5.73 6.39 -19.70
C LEU A 337 -6.99 6.65 -20.53
N GLY A 338 -8.17 6.34 -19.99
CA GLY A 338 -9.46 6.62 -20.65
C GLY A 338 -9.77 8.12 -20.80
N HIS A 339 -9.18 8.96 -19.95
CA HIS A 339 -9.39 10.42 -19.96
C HIS A 339 -8.23 11.20 -20.61
N LEU A 340 -7.08 10.56 -20.86
CA LEU A 340 -5.97 11.15 -21.60
C LEU A 340 -6.27 11.15 -23.11
N PRO A 341 -5.78 12.16 -23.86
CA PRO A 341 -6.03 12.25 -25.29
C PRO A 341 -5.22 11.23 -26.11
N GLY A 342 -5.78 10.83 -27.25
CA GLY A 342 -5.19 9.89 -28.20
C GLY A 342 -5.90 8.52 -28.21
N ASP A 343 -5.54 7.68 -29.17
CA ASP A 343 -6.06 6.31 -29.34
C ASP A 343 -4.99 5.23 -29.14
N ASP A 344 -3.72 5.62 -29.01
CA ASP A 344 -2.57 4.73 -28.85
C ASP A 344 -2.65 3.87 -27.58
N GLN A 345 -3.38 4.34 -26.57
CA GLN A 345 -3.64 3.65 -25.31
C GLN A 345 -4.79 2.62 -25.36
N ALA A 346 -5.58 2.57 -26.44
CA ALA A 346 -6.76 1.70 -26.52
C ALA A 346 -6.42 0.20 -26.31
N GLY A 347 -5.25 -0.24 -26.79
CA GLY A 347 -4.74 -1.59 -26.56
C GLY A 347 -4.44 -1.88 -25.08
N ALA A 348 -3.82 -0.92 -24.39
CA ALA A 348 -3.48 -1.05 -22.98
C ALA A 348 -4.74 -1.06 -22.10
N ILE A 349 -5.71 -0.19 -22.38
CA ILE A 349 -7.01 -0.16 -21.70
C ILE A 349 -7.72 -1.51 -21.83
N ARG A 350 -7.80 -2.09 -23.03
CA ARG A 350 -8.43 -3.41 -23.23
C ARG A 350 -7.77 -4.53 -22.42
N ARG A 351 -6.44 -4.53 -22.31
CA ARG A 351 -5.71 -5.51 -21.49
C ARG A 351 -5.98 -5.32 -19.99
N GLY A 352 -6.02 -4.08 -19.52
CA GLY A 352 -6.38 -3.74 -18.13
C GLY A 352 -7.80 -4.19 -17.77
N VAL A 353 -8.77 -3.87 -18.63
CA VAL A 353 -10.17 -4.31 -18.49
C VAL A 353 -10.29 -5.84 -18.48
N THR A 354 -9.52 -6.53 -19.34
CA THR A 354 -9.45 -7.99 -19.37
C THR A 354 -8.92 -8.53 -18.04
N TRP A 355 -7.84 -7.96 -17.52
CA TRP A 355 -7.27 -8.36 -16.24
C TRP A 355 -8.27 -8.15 -15.09
N LEU A 356 -8.89 -6.96 -14.98
CA LEU A 356 -9.91 -6.67 -13.97
C LEU A 356 -11.07 -7.69 -14.04
N THR A 357 -11.49 -8.04 -15.25
CA THR A 357 -12.55 -9.03 -15.47
C THR A 357 -12.16 -10.42 -14.96
N LEU A 358 -10.94 -10.87 -15.24
CA LEU A 358 -10.45 -12.18 -14.83
C LEU A 358 -10.22 -12.27 -13.31
N GLN A 359 -9.83 -11.15 -12.69
CA GLN A 359 -9.57 -11.07 -11.25
C GLN A 359 -10.82 -10.81 -10.41
N GLN A 360 -11.98 -10.49 -11.01
CA GLN A 360 -13.22 -10.36 -10.27
C GLN A 360 -13.55 -11.67 -9.54
N ASP A 361 -13.74 -11.59 -8.23
CA ASP A 361 -13.98 -12.77 -7.43
C ASP A 361 -15.41 -13.34 -7.59
N THR A 362 -15.66 -14.47 -6.94
CA THR A 362 -16.97 -15.14 -6.98
C THR A 362 -18.07 -14.36 -6.25
N ARG A 363 -17.71 -13.47 -5.33
CA ARG A 363 -18.63 -12.59 -4.59
C ARG A 363 -19.03 -11.36 -5.41
N GLY A 364 -18.26 -11.01 -6.44
CA GLY A 364 -18.46 -9.82 -7.28
C GLY A 364 -17.50 -8.68 -6.96
N SER A 365 -16.58 -8.89 -6.01
CA SER A 365 -15.63 -7.90 -5.51
C SER A 365 -14.23 -8.12 -6.04
N TRP A 366 -13.34 -7.18 -5.71
CA TRP A 366 -11.90 -7.30 -5.90
C TRP A 366 -11.15 -7.16 -4.58
N GLY A 367 -10.14 -8.02 -4.43
CA GLY A 367 -9.06 -7.84 -3.46
C GLY A 367 -7.84 -7.22 -4.14
N LEU A 368 -6.67 -7.36 -3.53
CA LEU A 368 -5.44 -6.78 -4.06
C LEU A 368 -5.07 -7.38 -5.42
N CYS A 369 -4.82 -8.69 -5.47
CA CYS A 369 -4.48 -9.36 -6.71
C CYS A 369 -5.02 -10.78 -6.79
N VAL A 370 -4.84 -11.65 -5.79
CA VAL A 370 -5.25 -13.05 -5.93
C VAL A 370 -6.77 -13.20 -5.84
N ARG A 371 -7.36 -13.71 -6.92
CA ARG A 371 -8.80 -13.98 -7.03
C ARG A 371 -9.27 -14.95 -5.93
N ASN A 372 -10.31 -14.55 -5.20
CA ASN A 372 -10.87 -15.31 -4.06
C ASN A 372 -9.88 -15.58 -2.92
N THR A 373 -8.90 -14.69 -2.70
CA THR A 373 -8.03 -14.74 -1.53
C THR A 373 -8.84 -14.78 -0.22
N LYS A 374 -8.28 -15.46 0.77
CA LYS A 374 -8.79 -15.63 2.14
C LYS A 374 -8.04 -14.77 3.15
N VAL A 375 -7.01 -14.08 2.68
CA VAL A 375 -6.22 -13.15 3.46
C VAL A 375 -7.03 -11.89 3.73
N ALA A 376 -7.11 -11.45 4.98
CA ALA A 376 -7.91 -10.28 5.35
C ALA A 376 -7.30 -8.97 4.81
N ASN A 377 -5.98 -8.80 4.96
CA ASN A 377 -5.26 -7.57 4.58
C ASN A 377 -4.97 -7.45 3.07
N SER A 378 -5.44 -8.37 2.24
CA SER A 378 -5.39 -8.27 0.78
C SER A 378 -6.70 -8.75 0.13
N GLY A 379 -7.69 -9.06 0.97
CA GLY A 379 -9.01 -9.56 0.58
C GLY A 379 -9.91 -8.50 -0.05
N PRO A 380 -11.16 -8.87 -0.35
CA PRO A 380 -12.13 -7.92 -0.87
C PRO A 380 -12.22 -6.66 -0.04
N CYS A 381 -11.99 -5.54 -0.70
CA CYS A 381 -12.00 -4.22 -0.10
C CYS A 381 -13.03 -3.35 -0.82
N PRO A 382 -13.92 -2.65 -0.12
CA PRO A 382 -14.84 -1.69 -0.72
C PRO A 382 -14.13 -0.67 -1.61
N HIS A 383 -13.03 -0.07 -1.14
CA HIS A 383 -12.26 0.90 -1.92
C HIS A 383 -11.69 0.28 -3.21
N MET A 384 -11.00 -0.87 -3.15
CA MET A 384 -10.45 -1.50 -4.37
C MET A 384 -11.56 -1.96 -5.34
N THR A 385 -12.68 -2.42 -4.82
CA THR A 385 -13.84 -2.80 -5.65
C THR A 385 -14.44 -1.58 -6.35
N ALA A 386 -14.54 -0.44 -5.66
CA ALA A 386 -14.96 0.82 -6.25
C ALA A 386 -14.03 1.23 -7.40
N GLN A 387 -12.71 1.20 -7.18
CA GLN A 387 -11.72 1.59 -8.21
C GLN A 387 -11.69 0.65 -9.42
N ALA A 388 -11.85 -0.65 -9.20
CA ALA A 388 -12.01 -1.60 -10.30
C ALA A 388 -13.27 -1.29 -11.14
N VAL A 389 -14.38 -0.94 -10.50
CA VAL A 389 -15.62 -0.56 -11.20
C VAL A 389 -15.45 0.76 -11.95
N ASP A 390 -14.84 1.76 -11.32
CA ASP A 390 -14.56 3.05 -11.96
C ASP A 390 -13.70 2.88 -13.21
N GLY A 391 -12.63 2.09 -13.15
CA GLY A 391 -11.82 1.75 -14.33
C GLY A 391 -12.62 1.04 -15.43
N LEU A 392 -13.56 0.15 -15.07
CA LEU A 392 -14.46 -0.47 -16.06
C LEU A 392 -15.40 0.58 -16.70
N LEU A 393 -16.06 1.41 -15.90
CA LEU A 393 -17.00 2.44 -16.38
C LEU A 393 -16.29 3.46 -17.27
N ASP A 394 -15.13 3.97 -16.86
CA ASP A 394 -14.36 4.96 -17.60
C ASP A 394 -13.76 4.38 -18.90
N SER A 395 -13.61 3.05 -18.99
CA SER A 395 -13.22 2.36 -20.23
C SER A 395 -14.38 2.13 -21.21
N GLY A 396 -15.60 2.58 -20.87
CA GLY A 396 -16.79 2.42 -21.69
C GLY A 396 -17.62 1.16 -21.40
N VAL A 397 -17.32 0.41 -20.33
CA VAL A 397 -18.20 -0.70 -19.90
C VAL A 397 -19.52 -0.11 -19.36
N PRO A 398 -20.69 -0.52 -19.87
CA PRO A 398 -21.97 0.00 -19.40
C PRO A 398 -22.25 -0.28 -17.92
N ALA A 399 -22.98 0.61 -17.26
CA ALA A 399 -23.33 0.47 -15.84
C ALA A 399 -24.23 -0.75 -15.54
N ASP A 400 -24.96 -1.27 -16.54
CA ASP A 400 -25.80 -2.46 -16.44
C ASP A 400 -25.03 -3.78 -16.72
N ASP A 401 -23.74 -3.69 -17.05
CA ASP A 401 -22.88 -4.86 -17.23
C ASP A 401 -22.91 -5.75 -15.96
N ARG A 402 -22.92 -7.07 -16.18
CA ARG A 402 -22.99 -8.05 -15.09
C ARG A 402 -21.87 -7.88 -14.06
N ARG A 403 -20.67 -7.49 -14.48
CA ARG A 403 -19.51 -7.27 -13.60
C ARG A 403 -19.77 -6.11 -12.65
N VAL A 404 -20.24 -4.98 -13.18
CA VAL A 404 -20.59 -3.77 -12.43
C VAL A 404 -21.74 -4.06 -11.46
N ARG A 405 -22.84 -4.66 -11.93
CA ARG A 405 -24.01 -4.98 -11.07
C ARG A 405 -23.65 -5.90 -9.89
N ARG A 406 -22.81 -6.91 -10.12
CA ARG A 406 -22.34 -7.80 -9.05
C ARG A 406 -21.50 -7.06 -8.02
N ALA A 407 -20.65 -6.13 -8.47
CA ALA A 407 -19.82 -5.31 -7.60
C ALA A 407 -20.67 -4.37 -6.73
N LEU A 408 -21.61 -3.63 -7.33
CA LEU A 408 -22.52 -2.74 -6.60
C LEU A 408 -23.39 -3.51 -5.60
N SER A 409 -23.87 -4.71 -5.97
CA SER A 409 -24.60 -5.59 -5.06
C SER A 409 -23.75 -6.06 -3.88
N TRP A 410 -22.48 -6.39 -4.13
CA TRP A 410 -21.55 -6.76 -3.07
C TRP A 410 -21.25 -5.57 -2.16
N LEU A 411 -21.01 -4.37 -2.70
CA LEU A 411 -20.79 -3.15 -1.92
C LEU A 411 -21.98 -2.88 -1.00
N GLY A 412 -23.22 -2.98 -1.49
CA GLY A 412 -24.41 -2.84 -0.63
C GLY A 412 -24.44 -3.81 0.56
N LYS A 413 -23.86 -5.01 0.44
CA LYS A 413 -23.75 -6.00 1.53
C LYS A 413 -22.54 -5.76 2.45
N ALA A 414 -21.48 -5.17 1.92
CA ALA A 414 -20.26 -4.86 2.67
C ALA A 414 -20.39 -3.58 3.53
N GLN A 415 -21.42 -2.76 3.27
CA GLN A 415 -21.68 -1.52 4.01
C GLN A 415 -21.92 -1.78 5.50
N GLN A 416 -21.31 -0.97 6.36
CA GLN A 416 -21.50 -1.06 7.80
C GLN A 416 -22.88 -0.57 8.24
N ALA A 417 -23.25 -0.84 9.50
CA ALA A 417 -24.53 -0.44 10.07
C ALA A 417 -24.71 1.09 10.15
N ASP A 418 -23.62 1.84 10.30
CA ASP A 418 -23.65 3.32 10.35
C ASP A 418 -23.67 3.97 8.95
N GLY A 419 -23.51 3.19 7.89
CA GLY A 419 -23.47 3.64 6.49
C GLY A 419 -22.06 3.74 5.89
N SER A 420 -21.02 3.55 6.70
CA SER A 420 -19.63 3.66 6.27
C SER A 420 -19.11 2.43 5.54
N PHE A 421 -17.92 2.58 4.95
CA PHE A 421 -17.16 1.53 4.29
C PHE A 421 -15.71 1.51 4.75
N GLU A 422 -15.18 0.31 4.93
CA GLU A 422 -13.76 0.08 5.23
C GLU A 422 -12.86 0.30 4.02
N SER A 423 -11.60 0.61 4.30
CA SER A 423 -10.48 0.45 3.36
C SER A 423 -9.39 -0.44 3.97
N VAL A 424 -8.70 -1.19 3.12
CA VAL A 424 -7.52 -1.98 3.51
C VAL A 424 -6.24 -1.17 3.44
N TRP A 425 -6.17 -0.21 2.51
CA TRP A 425 -4.96 0.57 2.17
C TRP A 425 -5.01 2.01 2.67
N TYR A 426 -6.13 2.41 3.27
CA TYR A 426 -6.31 3.74 3.84
C TYR A 426 -6.91 3.61 5.22
N ARG A 427 -6.50 4.50 6.12
CA ARG A 427 -6.97 4.45 7.50
C ARG A 427 -8.49 4.64 7.56
N MET A 428 -9.13 3.79 8.36
CA MET A 428 -10.53 3.93 8.77
C MET A 428 -11.50 4.05 7.58
N HIS A 429 -12.45 4.99 7.62
CA HIS A 429 -13.68 4.86 6.82
C HIS A 429 -13.89 5.92 5.73
N THR A 430 -13.25 7.07 5.81
CA THR A 430 -13.52 8.19 4.89
C THR A 430 -13.14 7.86 3.45
N ALA A 431 -11.97 7.25 3.24
CA ALA A 431 -11.51 6.86 1.91
C ALA A 431 -12.42 5.81 1.24
N GLY A 432 -12.81 4.76 2.00
CA GLY A 432 -13.69 3.70 1.50
C GLY A 432 -15.09 4.24 1.19
N THR A 433 -15.66 5.02 2.10
CA THR A 433 -17.02 5.58 1.96
C THR A 433 -17.10 6.55 0.78
N SER A 434 -16.08 7.40 0.62
CA SER A 434 -16.00 8.36 -0.48
C SER A 434 -15.83 7.69 -1.85
N ALA A 435 -14.98 6.65 -1.94
CA ALA A 435 -14.80 5.91 -3.18
C ALA A 435 -16.10 5.21 -3.61
N VAL A 436 -16.76 4.52 -2.67
CA VAL A 436 -18.03 3.82 -2.96
C VAL A 436 -19.13 4.79 -3.39
N LEU A 437 -19.28 5.94 -2.70
CA LEU A 437 -20.26 6.95 -3.08
C LEU A 437 -20.01 7.47 -4.51
N GLN A 438 -18.76 7.75 -4.86
CA GLN A 438 -18.39 8.18 -6.21
C GLN A 438 -18.73 7.12 -7.26
N THR A 439 -18.41 5.85 -7.00
CA THR A 439 -18.73 4.75 -7.92
C THR A 439 -20.23 4.59 -8.13
N PHE A 440 -21.04 4.69 -7.07
CA PHE A 440 -22.51 4.65 -7.23
C PHE A 440 -23.02 5.84 -8.05
N ALA A 441 -22.48 7.04 -7.86
CA ALA A 441 -22.83 8.20 -8.67
C ALA A 441 -22.43 8.00 -10.14
N LYS A 442 -21.20 7.55 -10.40
CA LYS A 442 -20.68 7.25 -11.75
C LYS A 442 -21.49 6.15 -12.45
N ALA A 443 -21.97 5.15 -11.71
CA ALA A 443 -22.86 4.11 -12.22
C ALA A 443 -24.32 4.58 -12.44
N GLY A 444 -24.62 5.87 -12.26
CA GLY A 444 -25.97 6.43 -12.42
C GLY A 444 -26.94 6.08 -11.29
N GLN A 445 -26.42 5.71 -10.12
CA GLN A 445 -27.21 5.28 -8.95
C GLN A 445 -26.92 6.10 -7.66
N PRO A 446 -26.78 7.44 -7.72
CA PRO A 446 -26.49 8.26 -6.53
C PRO A 446 -27.62 8.22 -5.48
N GLY A 447 -28.85 7.92 -5.91
CA GLY A 447 -30.01 7.80 -5.05
C GLY A 447 -30.25 6.39 -4.48
N SER A 448 -29.39 5.41 -4.75
CA SER A 448 -29.55 4.05 -4.20
C SER A 448 -29.40 4.04 -2.67
N LEU A 449 -29.99 3.04 -1.99
CA LEU A 449 -29.92 2.97 -0.52
C LEU A 449 -28.47 2.98 0.01
N PRO A 450 -27.51 2.20 -0.55
CA PRO A 450 -26.12 2.26 -0.11
C PRO A 450 -25.50 3.65 -0.31
N ALA A 451 -25.74 4.28 -1.46
CA ALA A 451 -25.21 5.61 -1.77
C ALA A 451 -25.76 6.70 -0.82
N ARG A 452 -27.07 6.69 -0.53
CA ARG A 452 -27.67 7.65 0.42
C ARG A 452 -27.08 7.50 1.81
N ARG A 453 -26.92 6.27 2.31
CA ARG A 453 -26.32 6.01 3.62
C ARG A 453 -24.85 6.42 3.69
N ALA A 454 -24.09 6.23 2.61
CA ALA A 454 -22.71 6.70 2.51
C ALA A 454 -22.63 8.24 2.54
N ARG A 455 -23.53 8.91 1.79
CA ARG A 455 -23.66 10.37 1.79
C ARG A 455 -23.99 10.91 3.18
N GLU A 456 -25.03 10.37 3.81
CA GLU A 456 -25.45 10.73 5.17
C GLU A 456 -24.32 10.53 6.19
N TRP A 457 -23.54 9.45 6.05
CA TRP A 457 -22.38 9.24 6.92
C TRP A 457 -21.34 10.34 6.74
N LEU A 458 -20.96 10.68 5.51
CA LEU A 458 -19.99 11.77 5.24
C LEU A 458 -20.51 13.12 5.75
N GLU A 459 -21.78 13.43 5.54
CA GLU A 459 -22.38 14.68 6.03
C GLU A 459 -22.36 14.76 7.57
N ARG A 460 -22.63 13.65 8.27
CA ARG A 460 -22.61 13.58 9.74
C ARG A 460 -21.21 13.61 10.34
N THR A 461 -20.20 13.09 9.64
CA THR A 461 -18.82 12.99 10.18
C THR A 461 -17.93 14.18 9.84
N ARG A 462 -18.47 15.21 9.18
CA ARG A 462 -17.78 16.49 8.99
C ARG A 462 -17.41 17.11 10.34
N LEU A 463 -16.17 17.56 10.47
CA LEU A 463 -15.66 18.22 11.67
C LEU A 463 -16.13 19.67 11.77
N ALA A 464 -15.96 20.26 12.95
CA ALA A 464 -16.43 21.62 13.24
C ALA A 464 -15.73 22.71 12.39
N ASP A 465 -14.48 22.47 11.97
CA ASP A 465 -13.71 23.34 11.09
C ASP A 465 -14.02 23.14 9.60
N GLY A 466 -14.96 22.26 9.28
CA GLY A 466 -15.38 21.93 7.91
C GLY A 466 -14.59 20.80 7.26
N SER A 467 -13.52 20.30 7.88
CA SER A 467 -12.70 19.21 7.35
C SER A 467 -13.29 17.82 7.62
N TRP A 468 -12.65 16.78 7.09
CA TRP A 468 -12.93 15.38 7.41
C TRP A 468 -11.70 14.68 7.96
N GLY A 469 -11.93 13.85 8.97
CA GLY A 469 -10.95 12.94 9.56
C GLY A 469 -11.30 11.48 9.29
N THR A 470 -10.97 10.61 10.24
CA THR A 470 -11.18 9.15 10.14
C THR A 470 -12.64 8.69 10.22
N GLY A 471 -13.54 9.57 10.67
CA GLY A 471 -14.92 9.24 11.05
C GLY A 471 -15.08 8.78 12.51
N ALA A 472 -13.98 8.55 13.24
CA ALA A 472 -13.97 8.19 14.66
C ALA A 472 -13.45 9.33 15.57
N GLY A 473 -13.33 10.54 15.03
CA GLY A 473 -12.68 11.69 15.66
C GLY A 473 -11.24 11.90 15.19
N GLY A 474 -10.56 12.89 15.79
CA GLY A 474 -9.21 13.34 15.41
C GLY A 474 -9.21 14.51 14.42
N PRO A 475 -8.04 15.11 14.15
CA PRO A 475 -7.90 16.21 13.21
C PRO A 475 -8.17 15.74 11.78
N GLY A 476 -8.76 16.62 10.97
CA GLY A 476 -8.94 16.36 9.55
C GLY A 476 -7.63 16.41 8.77
N THR A 477 -7.62 15.77 7.59
CA THR A 477 -6.48 15.82 6.67
C THR A 477 -6.91 16.26 5.28
N VAL A 478 -5.91 16.60 4.46
CA VAL A 478 -6.12 17.00 3.06
C VAL A 478 -6.74 15.87 2.26
N GLU A 479 -6.27 14.63 2.46
CA GLU A 479 -6.76 13.45 1.77
C GLU A 479 -8.20 13.13 2.15
N GLU A 480 -8.50 13.07 3.46
CA GLU A 480 -9.84 12.76 3.98
C GLU A 480 -10.86 13.83 3.58
N THR A 481 -10.48 15.11 3.65
CA THR A 481 -11.32 16.22 3.19
C THR A 481 -11.49 16.21 1.67
N GLY A 482 -10.42 15.98 0.90
CA GLY A 482 -10.45 15.91 -0.55
C GLY A 482 -11.34 14.77 -1.08
N TRP A 483 -11.26 13.59 -0.45
CA TRP A 483 -12.14 12.46 -0.75
C TRP A 483 -13.61 12.79 -0.46
N ALA A 484 -13.92 13.30 0.74
CA ALA A 484 -15.29 13.59 1.15
C ALA A 484 -15.94 14.66 0.26
N VAL A 485 -15.25 15.77 0.02
CA VAL A 485 -15.73 16.85 -0.88
C VAL A 485 -15.98 16.31 -2.28
N SER A 486 -15.01 15.58 -2.85
CA SER A 486 -15.13 15.02 -4.19
C SER A 486 -16.31 14.06 -4.33
N ALA A 487 -16.57 13.25 -3.29
CA ALA A 487 -17.64 12.26 -3.29
C ALA A 487 -19.03 12.87 -3.11
N LEU A 488 -19.17 13.84 -2.20
CA LEU A 488 -20.42 14.57 -2.01
C LEU A 488 -20.81 15.34 -3.28
N LEU A 489 -19.87 16.03 -3.91
CA LEU A 489 -20.10 16.72 -5.18
C LEU A 489 -20.48 15.75 -6.31
N ALA A 490 -19.78 14.62 -6.44
CA ALA A 490 -20.14 13.59 -7.44
C ALA A 490 -21.54 13.03 -7.22
N ALA A 491 -22.00 12.92 -5.97
CA ALA A 491 -23.34 12.49 -5.61
C ALA A 491 -24.40 13.60 -5.72
N GLY A 492 -24.06 14.77 -6.27
CA GLY A 492 -24.97 15.88 -6.52
C GLY A 492 -25.27 16.75 -5.29
N ALA A 493 -24.39 16.81 -4.30
CA ALA A 493 -24.51 17.77 -3.21
C ALA A 493 -24.29 19.21 -3.72
N ASP A 494 -25.07 20.16 -3.20
CA ASP A 494 -24.89 21.58 -3.51
C ASP A 494 -23.51 22.07 -3.04
N ALA A 495 -22.93 23.02 -3.78
CA ALA A 495 -21.66 23.65 -3.39
C ALA A 495 -21.69 24.19 -1.95
N ALA A 496 -22.83 24.71 -1.50
CA ALA A 496 -23.00 25.21 -0.13
C ALA A 496 -22.75 24.14 0.95
N VAL A 497 -23.04 22.86 0.67
CA VAL A 497 -22.85 21.75 1.62
C VAL A 497 -21.36 21.49 1.84
N VAL A 498 -20.54 21.53 0.79
CA VAL A 498 -19.11 21.20 0.87
C VAL A 498 -18.20 22.41 1.05
N ARG A 499 -18.74 23.64 0.90
CA ARG A 499 -17.97 24.90 0.98
C ARG A 499 -17.03 24.98 2.20
N PRO A 500 -17.43 24.63 3.44
CA PRO A 500 -16.51 24.68 4.58
C PRO A 500 -15.26 23.82 4.40
N GLY A 501 -15.39 22.62 3.81
CA GLY A 501 -14.24 21.76 3.52
C GLY A 501 -13.34 22.32 2.41
N VAL A 502 -13.92 23.03 1.45
CA VAL A 502 -13.16 23.73 0.40
C VAL A 502 -12.39 24.93 0.97
N GLU A 503 -13.01 25.73 1.83
CA GLU A 503 -12.35 26.81 2.55
C GLU A 503 -11.20 26.27 3.41
N TRP A 504 -11.41 25.14 4.09
CA TRP A 504 -10.38 24.46 4.84
C TRP A 504 -9.22 24.00 3.95
N LEU A 505 -9.49 23.33 2.82
CA LEU A 505 -8.44 22.91 1.87
C LEU A 505 -7.63 24.10 1.32
N LEU A 506 -8.27 25.24 1.07
CA LEU A 506 -7.59 26.47 0.65
C LEU A 506 -6.68 27.03 1.74
N ALA A 507 -7.08 26.92 3.01
CA ALA A 507 -6.28 27.35 4.15
C ALA A 507 -5.07 26.43 4.42
N GLN A 508 -5.12 25.16 4.00
CA GLN A 508 -4.01 24.20 4.16
C GLN A 508 -2.94 24.27 3.07
N ARG A 509 -3.09 25.16 2.08
CA ARG A 509 -2.11 25.30 1.00
C ARG A 509 -0.77 25.80 1.54
N HIS A 510 0.34 25.26 1.02
CA HIS A 510 1.66 25.81 1.29
C HIS A 510 1.90 27.11 0.50
N PRO A 511 2.77 28.01 1.00
CA PRO A 511 3.34 29.07 0.19
C PRO A 511 4.06 28.45 -1.03
N GLY A 512 3.62 28.80 -2.25
CA GLY A 512 4.15 28.23 -3.50
C GLY A 512 3.36 27.05 -4.06
N GLY A 513 2.25 26.65 -3.43
CA GLY A 513 1.36 25.61 -3.92
C GLY A 513 1.52 24.26 -3.24
N GLY A 514 0.58 23.36 -3.50
CA GLY A 514 0.56 22.04 -2.87
C GLY A 514 0.01 22.04 -1.43
N TRP A 515 0.08 20.86 -0.81
CA TRP A 515 -0.53 20.52 0.47
C TRP A 515 0.35 19.53 1.23
N ALA A 516 0.29 19.58 2.56
CA ALA A 516 0.98 18.61 3.40
C ALA A 516 0.31 17.24 3.30
N ALA A 517 1.12 16.19 3.17
CA ALA A 517 0.65 14.81 3.22
C ALA A 517 0.54 14.33 4.67
N ALA A 518 -0.54 13.62 4.98
CA ALA A 518 -0.73 12.97 6.26
C ALA A 518 -0.52 11.45 6.15
N ASN A 519 -0.26 10.80 7.28
CA ASN A 519 -0.11 9.35 7.37
C ASN A 519 -1.48 8.66 7.29
N VAL A 520 -2.06 8.65 6.09
CA VAL A 520 -3.37 8.05 5.80
C VAL A 520 -3.27 6.71 5.08
N ASN A 521 -2.14 6.42 4.45
CA ASN A 521 -1.91 5.17 3.72
C ASN A 521 -1.49 4.08 4.69
N GLU A 522 -2.06 2.89 4.57
CA GLU A 522 -1.77 1.74 5.43
C GLU A 522 -0.76 0.83 4.70
N TYR A 523 0.44 0.66 5.27
CA TYR A 523 1.37 -0.38 4.83
C TYR A 523 0.94 -1.74 5.42
N VAL A 524 0.62 -1.73 6.71
CA VAL A 524 -0.10 -2.82 7.38
C VAL A 524 -1.27 -2.21 8.14
N ARG A 525 -2.48 -2.60 7.73
CA ARG A 525 -3.74 -2.08 8.23
C ARG A 525 -3.80 -1.98 9.76
N HIS A 526 -4.11 -0.78 10.25
CA HIS A 526 -4.19 -0.36 11.67
C HIS A 526 -2.89 -0.45 12.47
N VAL A 527 -1.77 -0.75 11.83
CA VAL A 527 -0.49 -0.97 12.54
C VAL A 527 0.58 0.01 12.08
N CYS A 528 0.75 0.18 10.77
CA CYS A 528 1.84 0.98 10.20
C CYS A 528 1.32 1.83 9.06
N ARG A 529 1.51 3.14 9.17
CA ARG A 529 1.06 4.11 8.16
C ARG A 529 2.21 4.85 7.51
N TYR A 530 1.95 5.43 6.34
CA TYR A 530 2.91 6.28 5.63
C TYR A 530 2.19 7.41 4.86
N PRO A 531 2.89 8.52 4.57
CA PRO A 531 2.34 9.63 3.80
C PRO A 531 2.48 9.38 2.30
N ASN A 532 1.59 9.97 1.49
CA ASN A 532 1.71 9.96 0.04
C ASN A 532 1.43 11.37 -0.51
N PRO A 533 2.46 12.17 -0.79
CA PRO A 533 2.29 13.54 -1.28
C PRO A 533 1.50 13.62 -2.59
N ALA A 534 1.76 12.73 -3.56
CA ALA A 534 1.04 12.71 -4.82
C ALA A 534 -0.48 12.52 -4.61
N LEU A 535 -0.86 11.66 -3.66
CA LEU A 535 -2.26 11.46 -3.26
C LEU A 535 -2.86 12.73 -2.65
N ALA A 536 -2.17 13.36 -1.70
CA ALA A 536 -2.65 14.58 -1.05
C ALA A 536 -2.89 15.72 -2.06
N HIS A 537 -1.90 15.98 -2.92
CA HIS A 537 -2.02 17.00 -3.97
C HIS A 537 -3.12 16.66 -4.98
N GLY A 538 -3.15 15.40 -5.46
CA GLY A 538 -4.14 14.95 -6.44
C GLY A 538 -5.58 15.07 -5.92
N LEU A 539 -5.82 14.69 -4.66
CA LEU A 539 -7.14 14.77 -4.04
C LEU A 539 -7.58 16.21 -3.78
N ALA A 540 -6.67 17.07 -3.32
CA ALA A 540 -6.97 18.49 -3.14
C ALA A 540 -7.36 19.14 -4.47
N LEU A 541 -6.56 18.93 -5.53
CA LEU A 541 -6.87 19.42 -6.87
C LEU A 541 -8.22 18.90 -7.37
N LYS A 542 -8.46 17.60 -7.23
CA LYS A 542 -9.73 16.97 -7.64
C LYS A 542 -10.93 17.62 -6.93
N ALA A 543 -10.84 17.84 -5.63
CA ALA A 543 -11.90 18.45 -4.84
C ALA A 543 -12.16 19.91 -5.24
N LEU A 544 -11.10 20.73 -5.33
CA LEU A 544 -11.21 22.15 -5.72
C LEU A 544 -11.73 22.32 -7.15
N ALA A 545 -11.26 21.48 -8.08
CA ALA A 545 -11.71 21.51 -9.47
C ALA A 545 -13.19 21.14 -9.61
N ARG A 546 -13.66 20.10 -8.90
CA ARG A 546 -15.08 19.74 -8.87
C ARG A 546 -15.93 20.83 -8.25
N TYR A 547 -15.48 21.43 -7.15
CA TYR A 547 -16.20 22.53 -6.52
C TYR A 547 -16.35 23.72 -7.48
N ARG A 548 -15.28 24.10 -8.18
CA ARG A 548 -15.31 25.17 -9.18
C ARG A 548 -16.34 24.90 -10.29
N LYS A 549 -16.49 23.65 -10.75
CA LYS A 549 -17.47 23.27 -11.78
C LYS A 549 -18.92 23.39 -11.32
N VAL A 550 -19.19 23.23 -10.02
CA VAL A 550 -20.55 23.25 -9.45
C VAL A 550 -20.92 24.64 -8.90
N ALA A 551 -19.93 25.41 -8.46
CA ALA A 551 -20.13 26.72 -7.84
C ALA A 551 -20.10 27.89 -8.84
N GLY A 552 -19.46 27.71 -10.00
CA GLY A 552 -19.51 28.65 -11.13
C GLY A 552 -20.68 28.35 -12.02
#